data_AF-A0A2U2S381-F1
#
_entry.id   AF-A0A2U2S381-F1
#
_cell.length_a   1.000
_cell.length_b   1.000
_cell.length_c   1.000
_cell.angle_alpha   90.00
_cell.angle_beta   90.00
_cell.angle_gamma   90.00
#
_symmetry.space_group_name_H-M   'P 1'
#
loop_
_entity.id
_entity.type
_entity.pdbx_description
1 polymer ?
#
loop_
_entity_poly.entity_id
_entity_poly.type
_entity_poly.pdbx_seq_one_letter_code
_entity_poly.pdbx_strand_id
1 'polypeptide(L)'
;MANLNQAVQLIRQGHKDEARRLLEPILKTNPHDIQAWFWLTETCTSQEQRLKVLEICLKINPGHPQVLRVVQALRSGSVSGQVAASSTEDIPEWAKRSSASSSSVSTLPAEPPFSVSAESAAAAGAPISAEEKSSTPVSGWDVQEQPTELVSVAAETNYQKQEGALKPAFDWEALEAQYPPPVAVAPHSAPLQQSEEQTRSAGLPFYRVWWRALSTQTVQGYAEIFDDPEAGAGRALEWIIYTGLVSGLSTPLWLMLNPDLQDLLTSQALPSLLSRMNETALLVLLGLVMAVLMPLLSAISLFLGAGIYHILAVFFGGNGTFGRTIYAQAAYWAPLSLISTLLGLIPTLGSCLTVPIGLYAIVLNLRALMAAHHLSFVRALGVLLLPGLLVFISSCLLVFLVLPRFL
;
A
#
# COMPACT_ATOMS: atom_id res chain seq x y z
N MET A 1 30.15 -13.86 -9.53
CA MET A 1 29.37 -13.50 -8.32
C MET A 1 27.98 -14.09 -8.48
N ALA A 2 27.48 -14.88 -7.52
CA ALA A 2 26.14 -15.45 -7.60
C ALA A 2 25.09 -14.33 -7.54
N ASN A 3 24.09 -14.36 -8.42
CA ASN A 3 23.08 -13.30 -8.54
C ASN A 3 21.71 -13.81 -8.05
N LEU A 4 21.09 -13.08 -7.13
CA LEU A 4 19.76 -13.39 -6.60
C LEU A 4 18.71 -13.54 -7.71
N ASN A 5 18.79 -12.71 -8.76
CA ASN A 5 17.87 -12.78 -9.90
C ASN A 5 17.95 -14.11 -10.66
N GLN A 6 19.14 -14.71 -10.74
CA GLN A 6 19.33 -16.01 -11.39
C GLN A 6 18.71 -17.14 -10.56
N ALA A 7 18.82 -17.08 -9.22
CA ALA A 7 18.17 -18.03 -8.34
C ALA A 7 16.64 -17.96 -8.47
N VAL A 8 16.06 -16.75 -8.57
CA VAL A 8 14.61 -16.57 -8.78
C VAL A 8 14.13 -17.19 -10.09
N GLN A 9 14.90 -17.04 -11.17
CA GLN A 9 14.56 -17.66 -12.47
C GLN A 9 14.54 -19.19 -12.37
N LEU A 10 15.51 -19.79 -11.69
CA LEU A 10 15.57 -21.23 -11.50
C LEU A 10 14.39 -21.76 -10.66
N ILE A 11 13.98 -21.03 -9.61
CA ILE A 11 12.80 -21.38 -8.81
C ILE A 11 11.53 -21.38 -9.68
N ARG A 12 11.36 -20.35 -10.52
CA ARG A 12 10.21 -20.24 -11.43
C ARG A 12 10.17 -21.35 -12.48
N GLN A 13 11.32 -21.85 -12.90
CA GLN A 13 11.46 -22.98 -13.82
C GLN A 13 11.32 -24.35 -13.13
N GLY A 14 11.13 -24.39 -11.81
CA GLY A 14 11.01 -25.64 -11.04
C GLY A 14 12.37 -26.27 -10.65
N HIS A 15 13.50 -25.67 -11.06
CA HIS A 15 14.85 -26.11 -10.73
C HIS A 15 15.25 -25.71 -9.29
N LYS A 16 14.54 -26.24 -8.30
CA LYS A 16 14.68 -25.87 -6.88
C LYS A 16 16.06 -26.20 -6.29
N ASP A 17 16.69 -27.29 -6.72
CA ASP A 17 18.00 -27.69 -6.20
C ASP A 17 19.13 -26.81 -6.74
N GLU A 18 19.05 -26.38 -8.00
CA GLU A 18 20.01 -25.43 -8.59
C GLU A 18 19.85 -24.03 -8.00
N ALA A 19 18.60 -23.60 -7.79
CA ALA A 19 18.31 -22.34 -7.10
C ALA A 19 18.90 -22.32 -5.68
N ARG A 20 18.82 -23.43 -4.95
CA ARG A 20 19.38 -23.55 -3.59
C ARG A 20 20.90 -23.36 -3.59
N ARG A 21 21.61 -23.98 -4.55
CA ARG A 21 23.06 -23.81 -4.72
C ARG A 21 23.48 -22.37 -5.02
N LEU A 22 22.61 -21.57 -5.65
CA LEU A 22 22.86 -20.14 -5.88
C LEU A 22 22.52 -19.27 -4.67
N LEU A 23 21.50 -19.62 -3.88
CA LEU A 23 21.09 -18.87 -2.69
C LEU A 23 22.09 -19.02 -1.52
N GLU A 24 22.72 -20.18 -1.38
CA GLU A 24 23.72 -20.45 -0.34
C GLU A 24 24.88 -19.42 -0.29
N PRO A 25 25.64 -19.18 -1.37
CA PRO A 25 26.72 -18.21 -1.35
C PRO A 25 26.22 -16.77 -1.15
N ILE A 26 24.99 -16.46 -1.59
CA ILE A 26 24.37 -15.13 -1.39
C ILE A 26 24.12 -14.91 0.10
N LEU A 27 23.50 -15.88 0.78
CA LEU A 27 23.24 -15.81 2.22
C LEU A 27 24.51 -15.86 3.07
N LYS A 28 25.56 -16.55 2.60
CA LYS A 28 26.89 -16.50 3.25
C LYS A 28 27.53 -15.10 3.14
N THR A 29 27.31 -14.41 2.02
CA THR A 29 27.86 -13.07 1.78
C THR A 29 27.03 -11.98 2.47
N ASN A 30 25.71 -12.14 2.50
CA ASN A 30 24.77 -11.20 3.12
C ASN A 30 23.69 -11.96 3.92
N PRO A 31 23.96 -12.33 5.18
CA PRO A 31 23.03 -13.06 6.03
C PRO A 31 21.75 -12.26 6.39
N HIS A 32 21.78 -10.93 6.26
CA HIS A 32 20.65 -10.05 6.55
C HIS A 32 19.69 -9.87 5.37
N ASP A 33 19.94 -10.54 4.23
CA ASP A 33 19.06 -10.48 3.07
C ASP A 33 17.80 -11.35 3.26
N ILE A 34 16.75 -10.70 3.77
CA ILE A 34 15.46 -11.31 4.04
C ILE A 34 14.83 -11.89 2.76
N GLN A 35 15.09 -11.30 1.59
CA GLN A 35 14.52 -11.78 0.32
C GLN A 35 15.14 -13.11 -0.07
N ALA A 36 16.47 -13.25 0.06
CA ALA A 36 17.15 -14.51 -0.18
C ALA A 36 16.66 -15.62 0.77
N TRP A 37 16.37 -15.30 2.04
CA TRP A 37 15.76 -16.23 2.98
C TRP A 37 14.35 -16.67 2.55
N PHE A 38 13.49 -15.76 2.08
CA PHE A 38 12.17 -16.13 1.58
C PHE A 38 12.26 -17.01 0.33
N TRP A 39 13.13 -16.70 -0.63
CA TRP A 39 13.33 -17.56 -1.79
C TRP A 39 13.88 -18.95 -1.42
N LEU A 40 14.68 -19.04 -0.36
CA LEU A 40 15.13 -20.33 0.17
C LEU A 40 13.95 -21.18 0.68
N THR A 41 12.93 -20.58 1.29
CA THR A 41 11.73 -21.31 1.75
C THR A 41 10.93 -21.94 0.61
N GLU A 42 10.90 -21.33 -0.57
CA GLU A 42 10.23 -21.87 -1.76
C GLU A 42 10.91 -23.13 -2.31
N THR A 43 12.21 -23.28 -2.03
CA THR A 43 12.96 -24.49 -2.36
C THR A 43 12.70 -25.65 -1.38
N CYS A 44 12.07 -25.40 -0.23
CA CYS A 44 11.83 -26.42 0.79
C CYS A 44 10.60 -27.29 0.46
N THR A 45 10.74 -28.60 0.68
CA THR A 45 9.70 -29.59 0.35
C THR A 45 8.75 -29.86 1.51
N SER A 46 9.21 -29.71 2.76
CA SER A 46 8.38 -29.89 3.95
C SER A 46 8.08 -28.56 4.67
N GLN A 47 6.93 -28.49 5.33
CA GLN A 47 6.55 -27.37 6.20
C GLN A 47 7.55 -27.17 7.35
N GLU A 48 8.06 -28.27 7.89
CA GLU A 48 9.07 -28.28 8.95
C GLU A 48 10.38 -27.63 8.49
N GLN A 49 10.84 -27.93 7.28
CA GLN A 49 12.02 -27.28 6.69
C GLN A 49 11.80 -25.77 6.48
N ARG A 50 10.63 -25.37 5.99
CA ARG A 50 10.29 -23.94 5.82
C ARG A 50 10.32 -23.20 7.15
N LEU A 51 9.77 -23.82 8.19
CA LEU A 51 9.73 -23.27 9.53
C LEU A 51 11.16 -23.12 10.08
N LYS A 52 12.00 -24.15 9.94
CA LYS A 52 13.42 -24.12 10.36
C LYS A 52 14.21 -23.01 9.66
N VAL A 53 14.04 -22.83 8.35
CA VAL A 53 14.68 -21.75 7.57
C VAL A 53 14.28 -20.37 8.11
N LEU A 54 12.99 -20.16 8.35
CA LEU A 54 12.47 -18.87 8.82
C LEU A 54 12.87 -18.58 10.27
N GLU A 55 12.99 -19.60 11.11
CA GLU A 55 13.54 -19.46 12.46
C GLU A 55 15.00 -19.03 12.45
N ILE A 56 15.82 -19.60 11.56
CA ILE A 56 17.21 -19.16 11.37
C ILE A 56 17.24 -17.71 10.86
N CYS A 57 16.37 -17.36 9.91
CA CYS A 57 16.22 -15.99 9.44
C CYS A 57 15.87 -15.00 10.57
N LEU A 58 14.97 -15.37 11.50
CA LEU A 58 14.63 -14.55 12.67
C LEU A 58 15.78 -14.42 13.68
N LYS A 59 16.59 -15.48 13.84
CA LYS A 59 17.79 -15.43 14.70
C LYS A 59 18.79 -14.39 14.18
N ILE A 60 18.97 -14.32 12.87
CA ILE A 60 19.91 -13.39 12.21
C ILE A 60 19.29 -11.98 12.08
N ASN A 61 17.98 -11.89 11.90
CA ASN A 61 17.23 -10.65 11.69
C ASN A 61 16.12 -10.47 12.75
N PRO A 62 16.49 -10.17 14.02
CA PRO A 62 15.52 -10.03 15.09
C PRO A 62 14.57 -8.84 14.83
N GLY A 63 13.27 -9.07 14.99
CA GLY A 63 12.26 -8.01 14.91
C GLY A 63 11.68 -7.74 13.51
N HIS A 64 11.96 -8.56 12.50
CA HIS A 64 11.34 -8.37 11.18
C HIS A 64 9.87 -8.84 11.15
N PRO A 65 8.88 -7.94 10.96
CA PRO A 65 7.47 -8.25 11.14
C PRO A 65 6.92 -9.26 10.12
N GLN A 66 7.49 -9.31 8.91
CA GLN A 66 7.04 -10.25 7.88
C GLN A 66 7.43 -11.70 8.18
N VAL A 67 8.63 -11.93 8.72
CA VAL A 67 9.11 -13.29 9.03
C VAL A 67 8.35 -13.83 10.25
N LEU A 68 8.09 -12.97 11.24
CA LEU A 68 7.26 -13.31 12.41
C LEU A 68 5.84 -13.76 12.01
N ARG A 69 5.17 -13.01 11.13
CA ARG A 69 3.83 -13.38 10.65
C ARG A 69 3.82 -14.74 9.95
N VAL A 70 4.81 -15.02 9.09
CA VAL A 70 4.87 -16.27 8.34
C VAL A 70 5.19 -17.46 9.26
N VAL A 71 6.10 -17.30 10.22
CA VAL A 71 6.37 -18.35 11.23
C VAL A 71 5.14 -18.63 12.07
N GLN A 72 4.41 -17.59 12.50
CA GLN A 72 3.18 -17.76 13.27
C GLN A 72 2.07 -18.48 12.49
N ALA A 73 1.90 -18.14 11.20
CA ALA A 73 0.96 -18.82 10.31
C ALA A 73 1.33 -20.30 10.05
N LEU A 74 2.62 -20.61 9.91
CA LEU A 74 3.09 -21.99 9.75
C LEU A 74 2.97 -22.80 11.05
N ARG A 75 3.05 -22.16 12.22
CA ARG A 75 2.87 -22.81 13.53
C ARG A 75 1.40 -23.08 13.86
N SER A 76 0.47 -22.23 13.43
CA SER A 76 -0.96 -22.40 13.69
C SER A 76 -1.65 -23.45 12.80
N GLY A 77 -0.90 -24.14 11.93
CA GLY A 77 -1.41 -25.20 11.06
C GLY A 77 -2.38 -24.71 9.97
N SER A 78 -2.57 -23.40 9.79
CA SER A 78 -3.54 -22.82 8.86
C SER A 78 -3.00 -22.67 7.44
N VAL A 79 -2.31 -23.68 6.91
CA VAL A 79 -1.89 -23.69 5.51
C VAL A 79 -2.12 -25.07 4.90
N SER A 80 -3.35 -25.29 4.44
CA SER A 80 -3.58 -26.14 3.28
C SER A 80 -4.44 -25.34 2.31
N GLY A 81 -3.84 -24.89 1.19
CA GLY A 81 -4.59 -24.43 0.01
C GLY A 81 -4.46 -22.96 -0.43
N GLN A 82 -3.75 -22.07 0.27
CA GLN A 82 -3.72 -20.64 -0.10
C GLN A 82 -2.32 -20.02 -0.30
N VAL A 83 -1.31 -20.84 -0.57
CA VAL A 83 0.02 -20.36 -1.02
C VAL A 83 0.27 -20.67 -2.51
N ALA A 84 -0.69 -21.29 -3.23
CA ALA A 84 -0.57 -21.55 -4.67
C ALA A 84 -1.63 -20.84 -5.55
N ALA A 85 -2.63 -20.18 -4.97
CA ALA A 85 -3.67 -19.46 -5.73
C ALA A 85 -4.02 -18.06 -5.17
N SER A 86 -3.24 -17.55 -4.22
CA SER A 86 -3.33 -16.13 -3.78
C SER A 86 -1.97 -15.43 -3.70
N SER A 87 -1.01 -15.94 -4.47
CA SER A 87 0.41 -15.56 -4.42
C SER A 87 0.94 -15.16 -5.80
N THR A 88 0.19 -14.30 -6.51
CA THR A 88 0.73 -13.52 -7.63
C THR A 88 0.71 -12.01 -7.35
N GLU A 89 0.04 -11.52 -6.30
CA GLU A 89 -0.15 -10.07 -6.11
C GLU A 89 0.83 -9.38 -5.14
N ASP A 90 1.46 -10.11 -4.23
CA ASP A 90 2.49 -9.59 -3.31
C ASP A 90 3.92 -9.93 -3.77
N ILE A 91 4.17 -9.77 -5.07
CA ILE A 91 5.53 -9.67 -5.59
C ILE A 91 6.00 -8.22 -5.32
N PRO A 92 7.05 -7.98 -4.51
CA PRO A 92 7.53 -6.62 -4.25
C PRO A 92 7.98 -5.95 -5.56
N GLU A 93 7.89 -4.61 -5.66
CA GLU A 93 8.11 -3.84 -6.90
C GLU A 93 9.38 -4.20 -7.69
N TRP A 94 10.44 -4.65 -7.03
CA TRP A 94 11.68 -5.06 -7.70
C TRP A 94 11.52 -6.32 -8.57
N ALA A 95 10.66 -7.26 -8.17
CA ALA A 95 10.35 -8.45 -8.97
C ALA A 95 9.29 -8.18 -10.06
N LYS A 96 8.62 -6.99 -10.02
CA LYS A 96 7.87 -6.40 -11.14
C LYS A 96 8.79 -5.61 -12.10
N ARG A 97 9.89 -5.02 -11.61
CA ARG A 97 10.90 -4.30 -12.43
C ARG A 97 11.82 -5.23 -13.22
N SER A 98 12.27 -6.35 -12.65
CA SER A 98 13.17 -7.27 -13.35
C SER A 98 12.49 -8.04 -14.50
N SER A 99 11.15 -8.09 -14.53
CA SER A 99 10.38 -8.63 -15.67
C SER A 99 10.21 -7.65 -16.84
N ALA A 100 10.51 -6.35 -16.65
CA ALA A 100 10.33 -5.33 -17.69
C ALA A 100 11.60 -5.05 -18.52
N SER A 101 12.75 -5.64 -18.17
CA SER A 101 14.05 -5.33 -18.81
C SER A 101 14.53 -6.37 -19.85
N SER A 102 13.75 -7.40 -20.17
CA SER A 102 14.20 -8.46 -21.09
C SER A 102 13.31 -8.68 -22.32
N SER A 103 12.43 -7.73 -22.65
CA SER A 103 11.56 -7.83 -23.83
C SER A 103 11.68 -6.59 -24.71
N SER A 104 12.84 -6.41 -25.34
CA SER A 104 12.98 -5.62 -26.59
C SER A 104 14.29 -5.99 -27.27
N VAL A 105 14.36 -7.25 -27.73
CA VAL A 105 15.27 -7.65 -28.81
C VAL A 105 14.40 -8.22 -29.93
N SER A 106 14.44 -7.53 -31.07
CA SER A 106 13.89 -7.87 -32.39
C SER A 106 12.35 -7.90 -32.50
N THR A 107 11.72 -7.33 -33.53
CA THR A 107 12.12 -7.39 -34.94
C THR A 107 11.47 -6.26 -35.72
N LEU A 108 12.29 -5.54 -36.50
CA LEU A 108 11.85 -4.70 -37.61
C LEU A 108 11.01 -5.51 -38.63
N PRO A 109 9.97 -4.94 -39.25
CA PRO A 109 9.42 -5.49 -40.49
C PRO A 109 10.41 -5.23 -41.63
N ALA A 110 10.85 -6.30 -42.30
CA ALA A 110 11.62 -6.21 -43.53
C ALA A 110 10.69 -5.92 -44.71
N GLU A 111 10.69 -4.68 -45.19
CA GLU A 111 10.26 -4.36 -46.55
C GLU A 111 11.43 -4.65 -47.53
N PRO A 112 11.18 -5.32 -48.67
CA PRO A 112 12.16 -5.49 -49.73
C PRO A 112 12.35 -4.22 -50.59
N PRO A 113 13.45 -4.10 -51.35
CA PRO A 113 14.26 -2.89 -51.41
C PRO A 113 13.92 -1.91 -52.55
N PHE A 114 13.97 -0.63 -52.18
CA PHE A 114 14.23 0.63 -52.91
C PHE A 114 13.98 0.70 -54.43
N SER A 115 13.06 1.61 -54.82
CA SER A 115 13.23 2.46 -55.99
C SER A 115 13.02 3.93 -55.62
N VAL A 116 14.06 4.72 -55.86
CA VAL A 116 14.07 6.18 -55.77
C VAL A 116 13.55 6.71 -57.09
N SER A 117 12.52 7.56 -57.07
CA SER A 117 12.25 8.51 -58.14
C SER A 117 12.13 9.89 -57.52
N ALA A 118 13.18 10.69 -57.74
CA ALA A 118 13.11 12.14 -57.68
C ALA A 118 12.91 12.64 -59.11
N GLU A 119 11.87 13.45 -59.28
CA GLU A 119 11.63 14.38 -60.39
C GLU A 119 11.15 15.65 -59.67
N SER A 120 11.61 16.89 -59.88
CA SER A 120 12.42 17.54 -60.90
C SER A 120 12.85 18.91 -60.34
N ALA A 121 14.11 19.33 -60.55
CA ALA A 121 14.47 20.69 -60.99
C ALA A 121 16.01 20.87 -61.13
N ALA A 122 16.44 21.01 -62.39
CA ALA A 122 17.53 21.85 -62.92
C ALA A 122 18.98 21.75 -62.35
N ALA A 123 19.91 21.21 -63.16
CA ALA A 123 20.94 21.96 -63.92
C ALA A 123 22.27 21.19 -64.15
N ALA A 124 22.64 21.07 -65.43
CA ALA A 124 23.98 21.02 -66.04
C ALA A 124 25.02 19.91 -65.71
N GLY A 125 25.42 19.15 -66.75
CA GLY A 125 26.86 18.87 -67.01
C GLY A 125 27.33 17.42 -67.25
N ALA A 126 27.36 17.00 -68.53
CA ALA A 126 28.40 16.17 -69.20
C ALA A 126 28.60 14.65 -68.87
N PRO A 127 29.22 13.85 -69.79
CA PRO A 127 28.93 12.41 -70.01
C PRO A 127 30.05 11.45 -69.57
N ILE A 128 29.84 10.11 -69.73
CA ILE A 128 30.74 9.08 -70.34
C ILE A 128 30.18 7.64 -70.15
N SER A 129 30.08 6.87 -71.25
CA SER A 129 30.26 5.41 -71.54
C SER A 129 30.08 4.32 -70.44
N ALA A 130 29.72 3.04 -70.67
CA ALA A 130 29.35 2.18 -71.81
C ALA A 130 28.99 0.75 -71.25
N GLU A 131 28.31 -0.09 -72.07
CA GLU A 131 28.42 -1.58 -72.15
C GLU A 131 28.05 -2.46 -70.91
N GLU A 132 27.48 -3.67 -70.97
CA GLU A 132 26.94 -4.58 -72.00
C GLU A 132 26.30 -5.81 -71.29
N LYS A 133 25.32 -6.47 -71.94
CA LYS A 133 24.99 -7.93 -71.96
C LYS A 133 24.55 -8.68 -70.68
N SER A 134 23.34 -9.27 -70.68
CA SER A 134 23.02 -10.69 -71.06
C SER A 134 23.23 -11.65 -69.87
N SER A 135 22.37 -12.62 -69.49
CA SER A 135 21.41 -13.45 -70.21
C SER A 135 20.52 -14.19 -69.19
N THR A 136 19.36 -14.63 -69.66
CA THR A 136 18.32 -15.51 -69.10
C THR A 136 18.74 -17.02 -69.14
N PRO A 137 17.84 -18.04 -68.98
CA PRO A 137 16.99 -18.40 -67.83
C PRO A 137 16.83 -19.95 -67.58
N VAL A 138 16.09 -20.31 -66.50
CA VAL A 138 15.00 -21.35 -66.41
C VAL A 138 15.26 -22.89 -66.50
N SER A 139 14.42 -23.59 -65.69
CA SER A 139 13.97 -25.00 -65.68
C SER A 139 14.76 -25.97 -64.81
N GLY A 140 14.18 -26.96 -64.12
CA GLY A 140 12.81 -27.50 -64.12
C GLY A 140 12.61 -28.46 -62.94
N TRP A 141 11.36 -28.93 -62.77
CA TRP A 141 10.84 -29.80 -61.72
C TRP A 141 11.05 -31.31 -62.01
N ASP A 142 10.88 -32.14 -60.96
CA ASP A 142 10.34 -33.53 -60.93
C ASP A 142 11.08 -34.35 -59.84
N VAL A 143 10.48 -34.71 -58.69
CA VAL A 143 9.50 -35.78 -58.38
C VAL A 143 9.96 -37.17 -58.83
N GLN A 144 10.22 -38.08 -57.87
CA GLN A 144 9.65 -39.44 -57.80
C GLN A 144 10.06 -40.17 -56.50
N GLU A 145 9.09 -40.88 -55.92
CA GLU A 145 9.08 -41.73 -54.73
C GLU A 145 9.88 -43.05 -54.88
N GLN A 146 10.29 -43.68 -53.77
CA GLN A 146 9.87 -45.05 -53.37
C GLN A 146 10.52 -45.57 -52.05
N PRO A 147 9.94 -46.62 -51.42
CA PRO A 147 10.01 -46.92 -49.98
C PRO A 147 10.77 -48.22 -49.62
N THR A 148 11.01 -48.46 -48.32
CA THR A 148 11.25 -49.76 -47.61
C THR A 148 11.83 -49.44 -46.21
N GLU A 149 11.71 -50.18 -45.11
CA GLU A 149 10.97 -51.37 -44.67
C GLU A 149 11.15 -51.43 -43.13
N LEU A 150 10.30 -52.19 -42.46
CA LEU A 150 10.32 -52.49 -41.02
C LEU A 150 11.55 -53.31 -40.60
N VAL A 151 12.20 -52.92 -39.49
CA VAL A 151 12.81 -53.88 -38.54
C VAL A 151 12.59 -53.40 -37.11
N SER A 152 11.89 -54.22 -36.34
CA SER A 152 11.72 -54.17 -34.90
C SER A 152 12.98 -54.70 -34.21
N VAL A 153 13.54 -53.92 -33.28
CA VAL A 153 14.50 -54.42 -32.28
C VAL A 153 14.09 -53.90 -30.91
N ALA A 154 13.59 -54.81 -30.08
CA ALA A 154 13.40 -54.62 -28.67
C ALA A 154 14.76 -54.44 -27.98
N ALA A 155 14.87 -53.38 -27.17
CA ALA A 155 15.94 -53.23 -26.19
C ALA A 155 15.32 -52.81 -24.87
N GLU A 156 14.91 -53.82 -24.10
CA GLU A 156 14.67 -53.71 -22.66
C GLU A 156 15.97 -53.27 -21.98
N THR A 157 16.03 -52.00 -21.58
CA THR A 157 17.05 -51.51 -20.66
C THR A 157 16.46 -51.46 -19.25
N ASN A 158 16.59 -52.63 -18.62
CA ASN A 158 16.85 -52.88 -17.21
C ASN A 158 17.07 -51.62 -16.33
N TYR A 159 16.00 -51.21 -15.63
CA TYR A 159 16.08 -50.30 -14.48
C TYR A 159 16.69 -51.06 -13.29
N GLN A 160 18.02 -51.16 -13.25
CA GLN A 160 18.72 -51.58 -12.04
C GLN A 160 18.73 -50.45 -11.00
N LYS A 161 17.93 -50.69 -9.98
CA LYS A 161 17.98 -50.17 -8.62
C LYS A 161 19.42 -50.01 -8.10
N GLN A 162 20.00 -48.83 -8.27
CA GLN A 162 21.12 -48.36 -7.46
C GLN A 162 20.56 -47.53 -6.29
N GLU A 163 20.32 -48.20 -5.17
CA GLU A 163 20.25 -47.58 -3.83
C GLU A 163 21.68 -47.16 -3.44
N GLY A 164 22.21 -46.16 -4.13
CA GLY A 164 23.44 -45.46 -3.75
C GLY A 164 23.05 -44.25 -2.91
N ALA A 165 23.34 -44.32 -1.61
CA ALA A 165 23.07 -43.30 -0.59
C ALA A 165 23.03 -41.87 -1.15
N LEU A 166 21.81 -41.32 -1.29
CA LEU A 166 21.61 -39.90 -1.56
C LEU A 166 22.29 -39.12 -0.42
N LYS A 167 23.40 -38.46 -0.75
CA LYS A 167 23.90 -37.32 0.03
C LYS A 167 22.70 -36.40 0.32
N PRO A 168 22.45 -36.01 1.57
CA PRO A 168 21.22 -35.29 1.89
C PRO A 168 21.17 -33.96 1.14
N ALA A 169 19.97 -33.66 0.66
CA ALA A 169 19.58 -32.36 0.15
C ALA A 169 19.85 -31.29 1.22
N PHE A 170 20.82 -30.40 0.95
CA PHE A 170 21.19 -29.26 1.80
C PHE A 170 21.63 -29.63 3.23
N ASP A 171 22.85 -29.24 3.60
CA ASP A 171 23.40 -29.50 4.92
C ASP A 171 22.82 -28.51 5.95
N TRP A 172 21.60 -28.79 6.41
CA TRP A 172 20.88 -27.99 7.39
C TRP A 172 21.62 -27.88 8.73
N GLU A 173 22.39 -28.91 9.08
CA GLU A 173 23.15 -28.99 10.31
C GLU A 173 24.38 -28.08 10.25
N ALA A 174 25.07 -28.02 9.11
CA ALA A 174 26.17 -27.07 8.91
C ALA A 174 25.72 -25.59 9.00
N LEU A 175 24.53 -25.27 8.50
CA LEU A 175 23.97 -23.91 8.61
C LEU A 175 23.62 -23.57 10.08
N GLU A 176 23.02 -24.52 10.81
CA GLU A 176 22.65 -24.34 12.21
C GLU A 176 23.87 -24.29 13.15
N ALA A 177 24.90 -25.08 12.87
CA ALA A 177 26.18 -25.06 13.59
C ALA A 177 26.91 -23.71 13.43
N GLN A 178 26.65 -22.98 12.35
CA GLN A 178 27.25 -21.68 12.08
C GLN A 178 26.62 -20.55 12.91
N TYR A 179 25.46 -20.78 13.54
CA TYR A 179 24.72 -19.81 14.36
C TYR A 179 24.12 -20.46 15.62
N PRO A 180 24.91 -20.69 16.68
CA PRO A 180 24.46 -21.40 17.89
C PRO A 180 23.32 -20.65 18.62
N PRO A 181 22.44 -21.36 19.35
CA PRO A 181 21.39 -20.75 20.14
C PRO A 181 21.98 -19.82 21.21
N PRO A 182 21.33 -18.69 21.55
CA PRO A 182 21.76 -17.89 22.68
C PRO A 182 21.69 -18.73 23.95
N VAL A 183 22.79 -18.75 24.70
CA VAL A 183 22.93 -19.43 25.99
C VAL A 183 21.71 -19.07 26.84
N ALA A 184 20.98 -20.08 27.29
CA ALA A 184 19.92 -19.92 28.27
C ALA A 184 20.51 -19.25 29.51
N VAL A 185 20.21 -17.97 29.72
CA VAL A 185 20.59 -17.25 30.92
C VAL A 185 19.80 -17.87 32.08
N ALA A 186 20.52 -18.51 33.00
CA ALA A 186 19.98 -19.06 34.24
C ALA A 186 19.26 -17.96 35.06
N PRO A 187 18.24 -18.31 35.86
CA PRO A 187 17.42 -17.32 36.56
C PRO A 187 18.23 -16.68 37.68
N HIS A 188 18.58 -15.41 37.53
CA HIS A 188 19.03 -14.58 38.65
C HIS A 188 17.81 -14.06 39.40
N SER A 189 17.59 -14.66 40.56
CA SER A 189 16.74 -14.19 41.64
C SER A 189 17.29 -12.87 42.21
N ALA A 190 16.62 -11.76 41.91
CA ALA A 190 16.74 -10.50 42.64
C ALA A 190 15.33 -9.87 42.79
N PRO A 191 15.07 -9.14 43.89
CA PRO A 191 13.75 -9.12 44.53
C PRO A 191 12.80 -8.06 43.99
N LEU A 192 11.53 -8.47 43.85
CA LEU A 192 10.29 -7.68 43.92
C LEU A 192 10.39 -6.18 43.59
N GLN A 193 10.27 -5.86 42.29
CA GLN A 193 9.51 -4.68 41.87
C GLN A 193 8.37 -5.13 40.96
N GLN A 194 7.18 -5.18 41.56
CA GLN A 194 5.88 -5.39 40.94
C GLN A 194 5.51 -4.21 40.02
N SER A 195 6.12 -4.08 38.84
CA SER A 195 5.71 -3.05 37.87
C SER A 195 5.69 -3.47 36.40
N GLU A 196 5.97 -4.74 36.05
CA GLU A 196 5.97 -5.17 34.64
C GLU A 196 5.01 -6.33 34.32
N GLU A 197 4.10 -6.67 35.24
CA GLU A 197 3.08 -7.71 35.02
C GLU A 197 1.82 -7.20 34.30
N GLN A 198 1.90 -6.07 33.58
CA GLN A 198 0.75 -5.39 32.97
C GLN A 198 0.95 -4.95 31.51
N THR A 199 1.82 -5.63 30.75
CA THR A 199 1.90 -5.53 29.28
C THR A 199 1.20 -6.72 28.61
N ARG A 200 -0.09 -6.91 28.91
CA ARG A 200 -0.99 -7.56 27.94
C ARG A 200 -1.10 -6.63 26.73
N SER A 201 -0.46 -6.96 25.61
CA SER A 201 -0.83 -6.49 24.26
C SER A 201 -1.38 -5.05 24.19
N ALA A 202 -0.71 -4.08 24.81
CA ALA A 202 -1.24 -2.73 24.92
C ALA A 202 -1.24 -2.07 23.53
N GLY A 203 -2.38 -1.58 23.07
CA GLY A 203 -2.47 -0.80 21.83
C GLY A 203 -1.50 0.39 21.83
N LEU A 204 -1.17 0.92 20.65
CA LEU A 204 -0.30 2.09 20.57
C LEU A 204 -0.92 3.24 21.36
N PRO A 205 -0.17 4.14 22.01
CA PRO A 205 -0.79 5.30 22.66
C PRO A 205 -1.31 6.29 21.61
N PHE A 206 -2.47 6.93 21.87
CA PHE A 206 -3.16 7.79 20.89
C PHE A 206 -2.26 8.90 20.34
N TYR A 207 -1.45 9.56 21.18
CA TYR A 207 -0.58 10.66 20.78
C TYR A 207 0.48 10.21 19.76
N ARG A 208 0.93 8.95 19.83
CA ARG A 208 1.88 8.40 18.87
C ARG A 208 1.22 8.21 17.51
N VAL A 209 -0.03 7.74 17.49
CA VAL A 209 -0.82 7.60 16.26
C VAL A 209 -1.08 8.96 15.65
N TRP A 210 -1.56 9.93 16.44
CA TRP A 210 -1.86 11.28 15.97
C TRP A 210 -0.63 11.99 15.46
N TRP A 211 0.47 11.97 16.23
CA TRP A 211 1.72 12.57 15.80
C TRP A 211 2.20 11.95 14.50
N ARG A 212 2.14 10.62 14.35
CA ARG A 212 2.55 9.95 13.14
C ARG A 212 1.64 10.26 11.95
N ALA A 213 0.33 10.29 12.15
CA ALA A 213 -0.63 10.69 11.12
C ALA A 213 -0.36 12.12 10.64
N LEU A 214 0.00 13.04 11.55
CA LEU A 214 0.30 14.43 11.23
C LEU A 214 1.73 14.69 10.74
N SER A 215 2.70 13.84 11.03
CA SER A 215 4.10 14.09 10.66
C SER A 215 4.56 13.29 9.44
N THR A 216 3.88 12.19 9.10
CA THR A 216 4.31 11.32 8.02
C THR A 216 4.04 11.94 6.64
N GLN A 217 5.08 11.94 5.81
CA GLN A 217 4.99 12.43 4.43
C GLN A 217 4.74 11.32 3.41
N THR A 218 4.87 10.05 3.83
CA THR A 218 4.80 8.88 2.96
C THR A 218 3.55 8.04 3.23
N VAL A 219 3.07 7.34 2.19
CA VAL A 219 1.93 6.40 2.32
C VAL A 219 2.28 5.23 3.23
N GLN A 220 3.54 4.76 3.18
CA GLN A 220 4.00 3.66 4.02
C GLN A 220 4.05 4.04 5.50
N GLY A 221 4.47 5.26 5.85
CA GLY A 221 4.41 5.74 7.22
C GLY A 221 2.98 5.87 7.75
N TYR A 222 2.01 6.12 6.87
CA TYR A 222 0.59 6.07 7.21
C TYR A 222 0.08 4.63 7.33
N ALA A 223 0.61 3.68 6.56
CA ALA A 223 0.23 2.26 6.67
C ALA A 223 0.61 1.66 8.04
N GLU A 224 1.73 2.10 8.62
CA GLU A 224 2.20 1.70 9.96
C GLU A 224 1.17 2.01 11.08
N ILE A 225 0.28 3.00 10.90
CA ILE A 225 -0.72 3.30 11.93
C ILE A 225 -1.76 2.19 12.05
N PHE A 226 -1.94 1.38 11.00
CA PHE A 226 -2.85 0.23 11.02
C PHE A 226 -2.24 -1.01 11.66
N ASP A 227 -0.97 -0.97 12.06
CA ASP A 227 -0.34 -2.04 12.84
C ASP A 227 -0.76 -1.98 14.32
N ASP A 228 -1.48 -0.94 14.74
CA ASP A 228 -2.11 -0.84 16.06
C ASP A 228 -3.14 -1.98 16.23
N PRO A 229 -3.01 -2.88 17.23
CA PRO A 229 -3.97 -3.96 17.45
C PRO A 229 -5.38 -3.45 17.78
N GLU A 230 -5.49 -2.20 18.22
CA GLU A 230 -6.77 -1.53 18.48
C GLU A 230 -7.24 -0.66 17.30
N ALA A 231 -6.60 -0.75 16.13
CA ALA A 231 -6.99 -0.01 14.94
C ALA A 231 -8.41 -0.39 14.49
N GLY A 232 -9.36 0.52 14.68
CA GLY A 232 -10.74 0.28 14.29
C GLY A 232 -11.68 1.44 14.59
N ALA A 233 -12.95 1.25 14.23
CA ALA A 233 -13.98 2.27 14.38
C ALA A 233 -14.28 2.64 15.84
N GLY A 234 -14.18 1.69 16.78
CA GLY A 234 -14.44 1.96 18.20
C GLY A 234 -13.46 2.99 18.78
N ARG A 235 -12.16 2.74 18.61
CA ARG A 235 -11.10 3.66 19.03
C ARG A 235 -11.13 5.01 18.32
N ALA A 236 -11.48 5.01 17.04
CA ALA A 236 -11.69 6.23 16.26
C ALA A 236 -12.85 7.08 16.80
N LEU A 237 -13.96 6.43 17.20
CA LEU A 237 -15.10 7.10 17.80
C LEU A 237 -14.76 7.75 19.13
N GLU A 238 -14.00 7.06 19.97
CA GLU A 238 -13.53 7.63 21.23
C GLU A 238 -12.82 8.97 20.98
N TRP A 239 -11.85 8.99 20.07
CA TRP A 239 -11.13 10.22 19.71
C TRP A 239 -12.08 11.32 19.26
N ILE A 240 -12.98 11.01 18.33
CA ILE A 240 -13.88 12.01 17.76
C ILE A 240 -14.88 12.54 18.80
N ILE A 241 -15.42 11.69 19.67
CA ILE A 241 -16.28 12.10 20.78
C ILE A 241 -15.53 13.04 21.73
N TYR A 242 -14.30 12.68 22.12
CA TYR A 242 -13.48 13.53 23.00
C TYR A 242 -13.19 14.88 22.35
N THR A 243 -12.78 14.91 21.09
CA THR A 243 -12.49 16.17 20.40
C THR A 243 -13.74 16.99 20.16
N GLY A 244 -14.88 16.36 19.84
CA GLY A 244 -16.17 17.02 19.70
C GLY A 244 -16.64 17.65 21.02
N LEU A 245 -16.35 17.02 22.15
CA LEU A 245 -16.69 17.55 23.48
C LEU A 245 -15.87 18.80 23.78
N VAL A 246 -14.55 18.75 23.52
CA VAL A 246 -13.65 19.90 23.70
C VAL A 246 -14.09 21.07 22.80
N SER A 247 -14.43 20.80 21.54
CA SER A 247 -14.93 21.81 20.60
C SER A 247 -16.30 22.38 21.02
N GLY A 248 -17.22 21.55 21.53
CA GLY A 248 -18.52 22.00 22.03
C GLY A 248 -18.39 22.91 23.25
N LEU A 249 -17.56 22.54 24.22
CA LEU A 249 -17.33 23.32 25.45
C LEU A 249 -16.57 24.63 25.19
N SER A 250 -15.72 24.67 24.17
CA SER A 250 -15.01 25.90 23.78
C SER A 250 -15.87 26.86 22.96
N THR A 251 -17.02 26.44 22.43
CA THR A 251 -17.85 27.29 21.56
C THR A 251 -18.35 28.57 22.25
N PRO A 252 -18.89 28.55 23.49
CA PRO A 252 -19.29 29.79 24.18
C PRO A 252 -18.10 30.74 24.41
N LEU A 253 -16.92 30.19 24.74
CA LEU A 253 -15.71 30.98 24.90
C LEU A 253 -15.29 31.61 23.56
N TRP A 254 -15.35 30.83 22.48
CA TRP A 254 -15.07 31.31 21.13
C TRP A 254 -16.01 32.44 20.70
N LEU A 255 -17.28 32.36 21.07
CA LEU A 255 -18.27 33.40 20.83
C LEU A 255 -17.99 34.69 21.61
N MET A 256 -17.53 34.58 22.86
CA MET A 256 -17.15 35.74 23.67
C MET A 256 -15.93 36.48 23.10
N LEU A 257 -15.00 35.74 22.49
CA LEU A 257 -13.74 36.29 21.96
C LEU A 257 -13.88 36.88 20.55
N ASN A 258 -14.93 36.54 19.80
CA ASN A 258 -15.12 36.97 18.41
C ASN A 258 -16.34 37.90 18.26
N PRO A 259 -16.13 39.24 18.19
CA PRO A 259 -17.22 40.22 18.17
C PRO A 259 -18.11 40.12 16.93
N ASP A 260 -17.55 39.75 15.78
CA ASP A 260 -18.28 39.62 14.51
C ASP A 260 -19.44 38.61 14.57
N LEU A 261 -19.39 37.67 15.51
CA LEU A 261 -20.39 36.62 15.66
C LEU A 261 -21.46 36.95 16.70
N GLN A 262 -21.17 37.87 17.63
CA GLN A 262 -22.16 38.43 18.54
C GLN A 262 -23.19 39.26 17.75
N ASP A 263 -22.75 39.95 16.70
CA ASP A 263 -23.63 40.65 15.75
C ASP A 263 -24.55 39.69 14.97
N LEU A 264 -24.10 38.45 14.72
CA LEU A 264 -24.91 37.43 14.06
C LEU A 264 -25.99 36.86 14.99
N LEU A 265 -25.69 36.66 16.27
CA LEU A 265 -26.64 36.14 17.28
C LEU A 265 -27.67 37.18 17.74
N THR A 266 -27.37 38.45 17.58
CA THR A 266 -28.31 39.56 17.84
C THR A 266 -29.25 39.84 16.65
N SER A 267 -29.10 39.09 15.54
CA SER A 267 -30.04 39.16 14.41
C SER A 267 -31.45 38.68 14.79
N GLN A 268 -32.46 39.26 14.14
CA GLN A 268 -33.86 39.37 14.60
C GLN A 268 -34.63 38.04 14.85
N ALA A 269 -34.06 36.87 14.54
CA ALA A 269 -34.74 35.57 14.60
C ALA A 269 -34.64 34.84 15.96
N LEU A 270 -33.57 35.08 16.71
CA LEU A 270 -33.26 34.43 17.99
C LEU A 270 -33.72 35.15 19.29
N PRO A 271 -33.93 36.49 19.34
CA PRO A 271 -34.14 37.23 20.59
C PRO A 271 -35.41 36.88 21.38
N SER A 272 -36.46 36.35 20.75
CA SER A 272 -37.77 36.18 21.39
C SER A 272 -37.80 35.07 22.46
N LEU A 273 -36.99 34.03 22.30
CA LEU A 273 -36.79 32.96 23.30
C LEU A 273 -35.64 33.25 24.26
N LEU A 274 -34.63 34.00 23.80
CA LEU A 274 -33.39 34.26 24.52
C LEU A 274 -33.44 35.47 25.46
N SER A 275 -34.30 36.46 25.18
CA SER A 275 -34.43 37.70 25.96
C SER A 275 -34.93 37.53 27.40
N ARG A 276 -35.38 36.33 27.79
CA ARG A 276 -35.82 36.03 29.16
C ARG A 276 -34.68 35.61 30.10
N MET A 277 -33.50 35.30 29.58
CA MET A 277 -32.36 34.80 30.37
C MET A 277 -31.26 35.85 30.46
N ASN A 278 -30.54 35.86 31.59
CA ASN A 278 -29.34 36.68 31.72
C ASN A 278 -28.22 36.12 30.81
N GLU A 279 -27.31 36.97 30.34
CA GLU A 279 -26.26 36.62 29.36
C GLU A 279 -25.40 35.42 29.81
N THR A 280 -25.05 35.38 31.09
CA THR A 280 -24.28 34.27 31.68
C THR A 280 -25.04 32.95 31.67
N ALA A 281 -26.34 32.98 31.98
CA ALA A 281 -27.20 31.79 31.95
C ALA A 281 -27.34 31.26 30.52
N LEU A 282 -27.39 32.16 29.54
CA LEU A 282 -27.39 31.80 28.12
C LEU A 282 -26.09 31.08 27.71
N LEU A 283 -24.92 31.63 28.05
CA LEU A 283 -23.64 31.01 27.70
C LEU A 283 -23.46 29.62 28.33
N VAL A 284 -23.90 29.44 29.57
CA VAL A 284 -23.89 28.14 30.25
C VAL A 284 -24.84 27.16 29.56
N LEU A 285 -26.07 27.57 29.27
CA LEU A 285 -27.03 26.73 28.55
C LEU A 285 -26.49 26.33 27.18
N LEU A 286 -25.93 27.27 26.42
CA LEU A 286 -25.31 27.02 25.13
C LEU A 286 -24.15 26.02 25.27
N GLY A 287 -23.27 26.20 26.24
CA GLY A 287 -22.18 25.27 26.50
C GLY A 287 -22.65 23.85 26.80
N LEU A 288 -23.71 23.69 27.62
CA LEU A 288 -24.29 22.39 27.94
C LEU A 288 -24.93 21.72 26.72
N VAL A 289 -25.69 22.48 25.92
CA VAL A 289 -26.29 21.98 24.67
C VAL A 289 -25.20 21.53 23.70
N MET A 290 -24.16 22.36 23.53
CA MET A 290 -23.06 22.09 22.59
C MET A 290 -22.17 20.94 23.06
N ALA A 291 -21.99 20.76 24.37
CA ALA A 291 -21.24 19.63 24.94
C ALA A 291 -21.88 18.27 24.60
N VAL A 292 -23.19 18.22 24.35
CA VAL A 292 -23.89 17.00 23.92
C VAL A 292 -23.99 16.94 22.39
N LEU A 293 -24.35 18.06 21.77
CA LEU A 293 -24.62 18.11 20.34
C LEU A 293 -23.35 17.91 19.50
N MET A 294 -22.23 18.53 19.87
CA MET A 294 -21.01 18.49 19.06
C MET A 294 -20.35 17.11 18.97
N PRO A 295 -20.21 16.34 20.06
CA PRO A 295 -19.74 14.95 19.97
C PRO A 295 -20.62 14.10 19.04
N LEU A 296 -21.95 14.19 19.16
CA LEU A 296 -22.88 13.44 18.31
C LEU A 296 -22.73 13.82 16.83
N LEU A 297 -22.72 15.13 16.56
CA LEU A 297 -22.60 15.62 15.19
C LEU A 297 -21.25 15.24 14.58
N SER A 298 -20.15 15.34 15.35
CA SER A 298 -18.80 14.96 14.90
C SER A 298 -18.69 13.46 14.62
N ALA A 299 -19.29 12.60 15.44
CA ALA A 299 -19.35 11.16 15.19
C ALA A 299 -20.15 10.86 13.91
N ILE A 300 -21.32 11.48 13.73
CA ILE A 300 -22.13 11.34 12.51
C ILE A 300 -21.33 11.81 11.28
N SER A 301 -20.64 12.96 11.37
CA SER A 301 -19.80 13.48 10.30
C SER A 301 -18.66 12.52 9.93
N LEU A 302 -18.01 11.91 10.92
CA LEU A 302 -16.99 10.89 10.69
C LEU A 302 -17.57 9.69 9.92
N PHE A 303 -18.70 9.15 10.38
CA PHE A 303 -19.33 7.99 9.73
C PHE A 303 -19.81 8.30 8.32
N LEU A 304 -20.45 9.45 8.12
CA LEU A 304 -20.94 9.86 6.81
C LEU A 304 -19.79 10.12 5.84
N GLY A 305 -18.76 10.86 6.28
CA GLY A 305 -17.56 11.12 5.49
C GLY A 305 -16.81 9.84 5.13
N ALA A 306 -16.56 8.97 6.10
CA ALA A 306 -15.97 7.65 5.87
C ALA A 306 -16.82 6.76 4.98
N GLY A 307 -18.15 6.82 5.08
CA GLY A 307 -19.07 6.03 4.27
C GLY A 307 -18.97 6.44 2.80
N ILE A 308 -19.04 7.74 2.54
CA ILE A 308 -18.89 8.30 1.19
C ILE A 308 -17.53 7.92 0.61
N TYR A 309 -16.44 8.16 1.34
CA TYR A 309 -15.11 7.84 0.83
C TYR A 309 -14.87 6.35 0.66
N HIS A 310 -15.43 5.49 1.52
CA HIS A 310 -15.31 4.04 1.38
C HIS A 310 -16.04 3.55 0.12
N ILE A 311 -17.30 3.97 -0.09
CA ILE A 311 -18.08 3.59 -1.27
C ILE A 311 -17.37 4.04 -2.55
N LEU A 312 -16.89 5.28 -2.59
CA LEU A 312 -16.14 5.80 -3.73
C LEU A 312 -14.82 5.05 -3.90
N ALA A 313 -14.06 4.80 -2.84
CA ALA A 313 -12.79 4.07 -2.94
C ALA A 313 -12.99 2.65 -3.50
N VAL A 314 -14.02 1.93 -3.05
CA VAL A 314 -14.39 0.61 -3.58
C VAL A 314 -14.80 0.71 -5.05
N PHE A 315 -15.57 1.74 -5.43
CA PHE A 315 -15.94 1.99 -6.83
C PHE A 315 -14.72 2.21 -7.75
N PHE A 316 -13.66 2.86 -7.24
CA PHE A 316 -12.39 3.03 -7.95
C PHE A 316 -11.43 1.82 -7.83
N GLY A 317 -11.90 0.68 -7.30
CA GLY A 317 -11.13 -0.56 -7.19
C GLY A 317 -10.24 -0.66 -5.95
N GLY A 318 -10.60 0.00 -4.86
CA GLY A 318 -9.93 -0.09 -3.56
C GLY A 318 -10.35 -1.31 -2.75
N ASN A 319 -9.41 -1.90 -2.00
CA ASN A 319 -9.62 -3.13 -1.23
C ASN A 319 -9.70 -2.88 0.29
N GLY A 320 -9.90 -1.63 0.70
CA GLY A 320 -9.92 -1.23 2.11
C GLY A 320 -11.24 -1.54 2.79
N THR A 321 -11.20 -1.72 4.12
CA THR A 321 -12.41 -1.92 4.93
C THR A 321 -12.97 -0.58 5.41
N PHE A 322 -14.28 -0.56 5.72
CA PHE A 322 -14.93 0.61 6.30
C PHE A 322 -14.29 1.03 7.63
N GLY A 323 -14.00 0.06 8.51
CA GLY A 323 -13.35 0.32 9.80
C GLY A 323 -11.96 0.95 9.66
N ARG A 324 -11.16 0.51 8.68
CA ARG A 324 -9.88 1.15 8.35
C ARG A 324 -10.06 2.58 7.86
N THR A 325 -11.08 2.84 7.06
CA THR A 325 -11.38 4.20 6.54
C THR A 325 -11.78 5.16 7.66
N ILE A 326 -12.60 4.70 8.61
CA ILE A 326 -12.97 5.47 9.81
C ILE A 326 -11.73 5.78 10.65
N TYR A 327 -10.94 4.75 10.97
CA TYR A 327 -9.74 4.92 11.80
C TYR A 327 -8.71 5.83 11.15
N ALA A 328 -8.46 5.65 9.84
CA ALA A 328 -7.55 6.47 9.07
C ALA A 328 -7.93 7.95 9.08
N GLN A 329 -9.22 8.27 8.97
CA GLN A 329 -9.68 9.65 9.01
C GLN A 329 -9.60 10.23 10.42
N ALA A 330 -10.09 9.51 11.44
CA ALA A 330 -10.03 9.97 12.82
C ALA A 330 -8.59 10.26 13.27
N ALA A 331 -7.61 9.48 12.81
CA ALA A 331 -6.20 9.62 13.17
C ALA A 331 -5.61 11.01 12.85
N TYR A 332 -6.05 11.66 11.77
CA TYR A 332 -5.63 13.03 11.45
C TYR A 332 -6.68 14.08 11.82
N TRP A 333 -7.98 13.76 11.69
CA TRP A 333 -9.04 14.74 11.86
C TRP A 333 -9.23 15.12 13.33
N ALA A 334 -9.12 14.17 14.26
CA ALA A 334 -9.19 14.43 15.69
C ALA A 334 -8.13 15.46 16.13
N PRO A 335 -6.82 15.26 15.94
CA PRO A 335 -5.83 16.23 16.38
C PRO A 335 -5.90 17.55 15.60
N LEU A 336 -6.24 17.55 14.30
CA LEU A 336 -6.45 18.80 13.55
C LEU A 336 -7.64 19.60 14.10
N SER A 337 -8.72 18.94 14.54
CA SER A 337 -9.86 19.63 15.12
C SER A 337 -9.49 20.34 16.42
N LEU A 338 -8.67 19.70 17.28
CA LEU A 338 -8.17 20.33 18.51
C LEU A 338 -7.29 21.55 18.21
N ILE A 339 -6.38 21.43 17.25
CA ILE A 339 -5.53 22.53 16.81
C ILE A 339 -6.40 23.68 16.25
N SER A 340 -7.41 23.35 15.44
CA SER A 340 -8.32 24.32 14.85
C SER A 340 -9.15 25.04 15.92
N THR A 341 -9.65 24.31 16.91
CA THR A 341 -10.38 24.86 18.06
C THR A 341 -9.49 25.81 18.86
N LEU A 342 -8.24 25.44 19.13
CA LEU A 342 -7.29 26.30 19.85
C LEU A 342 -6.97 27.57 19.04
N LEU A 343 -6.76 27.44 17.74
CA LEU A 343 -6.48 28.59 16.85
C LEU A 343 -7.69 29.52 16.71
N GLY A 344 -8.91 28.96 16.72
CA GLY A 344 -10.14 29.75 16.67
C GLY A 344 -10.28 30.71 17.85
N LEU A 345 -9.68 30.39 19.01
CA LEU A 345 -9.70 31.27 20.18
C LEU A 345 -8.85 32.54 20.00
N ILE A 346 -7.99 32.61 18.97
CA ILE A 346 -7.17 33.79 18.67
C ILE A 346 -7.84 34.56 17.51
N PRO A 347 -8.51 35.68 17.78
CA PRO A 347 -9.14 36.49 16.74
C PRO A 347 -8.11 36.91 15.70
N THR A 348 -8.49 36.97 14.42
CA THR A 348 -7.66 37.32 13.24
C THR A 348 -6.54 36.34 12.88
N LEU A 349 -5.73 35.87 13.84
CA LEU A 349 -4.61 34.97 13.59
C LEU A 349 -5.07 33.55 13.25
N GLY A 350 -6.14 33.08 13.91
CA GLY A 350 -6.72 31.77 13.63
C GLY A 350 -7.20 31.65 12.19
N SER A 351 -7.91 32.65 11.69
CA SER A 351 -8.47 32.67 10.33
C SER A 351 -7.40 32.54 9.24
N CYS A 352 -6.23 33.19 9.41
CA CYS A 352 -5.13 33.07 8.46
C CYS A 352 -4.50 31.68 8.43
N LEU A 353 -4.44 30.99 9.57
CA LEU A 353 -3.87 29.66 9.70
C LEU A 353 -4.84 28.53 9.31
N THR A 354 -6.15 28.80 9.31
CA THR A 354 -7.16 27.81 8.89
C THR A 354 -6.95 27.34 7.45
N VAL A 355 -6.61 28.24 6.52
CA VAL A 355 -6.40 27.90 5.11
C VAL A 355 -5.23 26.92 4.91
N PRO A 356 -3.99 27.18 5.38
CA PRO A 356 -2.89 26.24 5.21
C PRO A 356 -3.15 24.91 5.94
N ILE A 357 -3.80 24.93 7.11
CA ILE A 357 -4.19 23.70 7.82
C ILE A 357 -5.19 22.89 7.01
N GLY A 358 -6.18 23.54 6.39
CA GLY A 358 -7.15 22.89 5.51
C GLY A 358 -6.48 22.25 4.28
N LEU A 359 -5.56 22.96 3.64
CA LEU A 359 -4.77 22.41 2.53
C LEU A 359 -3.94 21.20 2.96
N TYR A 360 -3.34 21.26 4.15
CA TYR A 360 -2.61 20.14 4.72
C TYR A 360 -3.52 18.95 5.03
N ALA A 361 -4.72 19.20 5.55
CA ALA A 361 -5.73 18.18 5.82
C ALA A 361 -6.15 17.42 4.54
N ILE A 362 -6.23 18.10 3.39
CA ILE A 362 -6.50 17.46 2.09
C ILE A 362 -5.38 16.47 1.74
N VAL A 363 -4.12 16.85 1.93
CA VAL A 363 -2.96 15.98 1.67
C VAL A 363 -2.97 14.76 2.60
N LEU A 364 -3.31 14.96 3.88
CA LEU A 364 -3.43 13.87 4.86
C LEU A 364 -4.57 12.92 4.51
N ASN A 365 -5.75 13.44 4.13
CA ASN A 365 -6.89 12.62 3.71
C ASN A 365 -6.54 11.78 2.48
N LEU A 366 -5.87 12.38 1.49
CA LEU A 366 -5.42 11.67 0.29
C LEU A 366 -4.50 10.49 0.64
N ARG A 367 -3.54 10.69 1.56
CA ARG A 367 -2.63 9.63 2.02
C ARG A 367 -3.35 8.57 2.84
N ALA A 368 -4.28 8.98 3.69
CA ALA A 368 -5.12 8.08 4.47
C ALA A 368 -5.93 7.15 3.56
N LEU A 369 -6.51 7.68 2.47
CA LEU A 369 -7.23 6.88 1.48
C LEU A 369 -6.32 5.93 0.71
N MET A 370 -5.15 6.40 0.26
CA MET A 370 -4.16 5.54 -0.40
C MET A 370 -3.72 4.39 0.50
N ALA A 371 -3.44 4.65 1.78
CA ALA A 371 -2.99 3.63 2.73
C ALA A 371 -4.12 2.68 3.16
N ALA A 372 -5.34 3.20 3.36
CA ALA A 372 -6.48 2.38 3.78
C ALA A 372 -6.99 1.45 2.68
N HIS A 373 -6.91 1.87 1.41
CA HIS A 373 -7.51 1.16 0.27
C HIS A 373 -6.50 0.62 -0.76
N HIS A 374 -5.20 0.82 -0.54
CA HIS A 374 -4.13 0.48 -1.49
C HIS A 374 -4.36 1.09 -2.89
N LEU A 375 -4.95 2.28 -2.94
CA LEU A 375 -5.24 2.98 -4.19
C LEU A 375 -4.00 3.68 -4.75
N SER A 376 -3.94 3.78 -6.07
CA SER A 376 -2.99 4.67 -6.73
C SER A 376 -3.37 6.14 -6.50
N PHE A 377 -2.38 7.02 -6.58
CA PHE A 377 -2.56 8.47 -6.36
C PHE A 377 -3.72 9.06 -7.17
N VAL A 378 -3.81 8.76 -8.46
CA VAL A 378 -4.85 9.31 -9.36
C VAL A 378 -6.25 8.86 -8.93
N ARG A 379 -6.40 7.58 -8.54
CA ARG A 379 -7.69 7.04 -8.09
C ARG A 379 -8.11 7.64 -6.76
N ALA A 380 -7.18 7.73 -5.81
CA ALA A 380 -7.42 8.37 -4.51
C ALA A 380 -7.80 9.86 -4.67
N LEU A 381 -7.15 10.56 -5.61
CA LEU A 381 -7.49 11.95 -5.92
C LEU A 381 -8.90 12.07 -6.52
N GLY A 382 -9.28 11.15 -7.41
CA GLY A 382 -10.64 11.07 -7.94
C GLY A 382 -11.69 10.88 -6.85
N VAL A 383 -11.45 9.96 -5.91
CA VAL A 383 -12.31 9.71 -4.74
C VAL A 383 -12.47 10.97 -3.88
N LEU A 384 -11.38 11.72 -3.70
CA LEU A 384 -11.37 12.92 -2.86
C LEU A 384 -12.11 14.11 -3.50
N LEU A 385 -11.92 14.34 -4.80
CA LEU A 385 -12.47 15.49 -5.50
C LEU A 385 -13.95 15.33 -5.90
N LEU A 386 -14.41 14.09 -6.10
CA LEU A 386 -15.74 13.84 -6.64
C LEU A 386 -16.90 14.36 -5.77
N PRO A 387 -16.91 14.19 -4.42
CA PRO A 387 -17.93 14.80 -3.58
C PRO A 387 -17.94 16.34 -3.67
N GLY A 388 -16.77 16.96 -3.67
CA GLY A 388 -16.63 18.42 -3.78
C GLY A 388 -17.16 18.95 -5.12
N LEU A 389 -16.85 18.25 -6.21
CA LEU A 389 -17.33 18.59 -7.55
C LEU A 389 -18.86 18.46 -7.65
N LEU A 390 -19.45 17.40 -7.08
CA LEU A 390 -20.91 17.22 -7.08
C LEU A 390 -21.63 18.33 -6.31
N VAL A 391 -21.11 18.73 -5.15
CA VAL A 391 -21.65 19.84 -4.36
C VAL A 391 -21.52 21.16 -5.13
N PHE A 392 -20.38 21.39 -5.77
CA PHE A 392 -20.14 22.58 -6.57
C PHE A 392 -21.13 22.67 -7.75
N ILE A 393 -21.29 21.59 -8.51
CA ILE A 393 -22.25 21.53 -9.63
C ILE A 393 -23.68 21.74 -9.13
N SER A 394 -24.07 21.07 -8.03
CA SER A 394 -25.41 21.23 -7.44
C SER A 394 -25.67 22.67 -7.00
N SER A 395 -24.69 23.33 -6.38
CA SER A 395 -24.77 24.74 -5.99
C SER A 395 -24.90 25.66 -7.21
N CYS A 396 -24.08 25.47 -8.25
CA CYS A 396 -24.18 26.23 -9.50
C CYS A 396 -25.54 26.08 -10.18
N LEU A 397 -26.09 24.85 -10.22
CA LEU A 397 -27.42 24.59 -10.77
C LEU A 397 -28.52 25.27 -9.96
N LEU A 398 -28.43 25.24 -8.62
CA LEU A 398 -29.38 25.91 -7.75
C LEU A 398 -29.36 27.43 -7.97
N VAL A 399 -28.16 28.03 -8.02
CA VAL A 399 -28.01 29.45 -8.35
C VAL A 399 -28.62 29.76 -9.71
N PHE A 400 -28.32 28.98 -10.74
CA PHE A 400 -28.88 29.18 -12.08
C PHE A 400 -30.42 29.03 -12.12
N LEU A 401 -31.01 28.13 -11.34
CA LEU A 401 -32.47 27.95 -11.25
C LEU A 401 -33.16 29.06 -10.44
N VAL A 402 -32.46 29.66 -9.49
CA VAL A 402 -33.00 30.66 -8.57
C VAL A 402 -32.78 32.09 -9.07
N LEU A 403 -31.67 32.37 -9.75
CA LEU A 403 -31.35 33.68 -10.35
C LEU A 403 -32.48 34.25 -11.23
N PRO A 404 -33.11 33.50 -12.15
CA PRO A 404 -34.21 34.01 -12.98
C PRO A 404 -35.53 34.20 -12.23
N ARG A 405 -35.63 33.83 -10.94
CA ARG A 405 -36.78 34.21 -10.09
C ARG A 405 -36.61 35.57 -9.41
N PHE A 406 -35.39 36.13 -9.42
CA PHE A 406 -35.06 37.40 -8.77
C PHE A 406 -34.74 38.52 -9.78
N LEU A 407 -34.58 38.17 -11.06
CA LEU A 407 -34.54 39.08 -12.21
C LEU A 407 -35.94 39.16 -12.82
#